data_AF-A0A486S2R8-F1
#
_entry.id   AF-A0A486S2R8-F1
#
_cell.length_a   1.000
_cell.length_b   1.000
_cell.length_c   1.000
_cell.angle_alpha   90.00
_cell.angle_beta   90.00
_cell.angle_gamma   90.00
#
_symmetry.space_group_name_H-M   'P 1'
#
loop_
_entity.id
_entity.type
_entity.pdbx_description
1 polymer ?
#
loop_
_entity_poly.entity_id
_entity_poly.type
_entity_poly.pdbx_seq_one_letter_code
_entity_poly.pdbx_strand_id
1 'polypeptide(L)'
;MGFKKSEVSQLNSLASAIKLIEFDANKYTITHLYGRKVADSLEYPKGINTRKGVGKWLGEKSAMLLSNVVVNNSIHIFGYDTQNPTESTREMDFNALVDLLINTGYTPEYYPLKVNRIVEVLNGMSEADYKDYCLVCKKPFMHAPDRYDSCPTCSAKKCKVAIMRGFVE
;
A
#
# COMPACT_ATOMS: atom_id res chain seq x y z
N MET A 1 -18.32 32.98 9.86
CA MET A 1 -16.99 33.01 9.21
C MET A 1 -16.83 31.73 8.43
N GLY A 2 -16.72 31.80 7.10
CA GLY A 2 -16.47 30.63 6.24
C GLY A 2 -14.97 30.44 6.05
N PHE A 3 -14.48 29.22 6.18
CA PHE A 3 -13.09 28.88 5.90
C PHE A 3 -12.78 29.08 4.41
N LYS A 4 -11.59 29.59 4.09
CA LYS A 4 -11.13 29.67 2.70
C LYS A 4 -10.89 28.26 2.17
N LYS A 5 -11.15 28.02 0.87
CA LYS A 5 -10.97 26.70 0.23
C LYS A 5 -9.56 26.10 0.46
N SER A 6 -8.53 26.95 0.53
CA SER A 6 -7.15 26.55 0.85
C SER A 6 -6.95 26.09 2.29
N GLU A 7 -7.70 26.65 3.25
CA GLU A 7 -7.65 26.26 4.66
C GLU A 7 -8.34 24.91 4.86
N VAL A 8 -9.50 24.70 4.21
CA VAL A 8 -10.19 23.40 4.23
C VAL A 8 -9.32 22.30 3.62
N SER A 9 -8.64 22.59 2.50
CA SER A 9 -7.70 21.64 1.89
C SER A 9 -6.54 21.28 2.82
N GLN A 10 -5.97 22.27 3.54
CA GLN A 10 -4.88 22.02 4.48
C GLN A 10 -5.35 21.20 5.69
N LEU A 11 -6.55 21.49 6.21
CA LEU A 11 -7.15 20.73 7.31
C LEU A 11 -7.44 19.28 6.91
N ASN A 12 -7.95 19.04 5.69
CA ASN A 12 -8.18 17.70 5.18
C ASN A 12 -6.85 16.93 5.06
N SER A 13 -5.80 17.54 4.52
CA SER A 13 -4.48 16.91 4.44
C SER A 13 -3.90 16.58 5.82
N LEU A 14 -4.10 17.45 6.82
CA LEU A 14 -3.69 17.19 8.20
C LEU A 14 -4.46 16.02 8.82
N ALA A 15 -5.79 16.00 8.68
CA ALA A 15 -6.63 14.92 9.21
C ALA A 15 -6.25 13.56 8.59
N SER A 16 -6.08 13.53 7.26
CA SER A 16 -5.58 12.38 6.51
C SER A 16 -4.19 11.93 6.99
N ALA A 17 -3.27 12.86 7.22
CA ALA A 17 -1.93 12.52 7.70
C ALA A 17 -1.93 11.98 9.13
N ILE A 18 -2.74 12.54 10.03
CA ILE A 18 -2.89 12.06 11.42
C ILE A 18 -3.33 10.61 11.45
N LYS A 19 -4.31 10.25 10.62
CA LYS A 19 -4.76 8.86 10.49
C LYS A 19 -3.61 7.91 10.18
N LEU A 20 -2.72 8.26 9.26
CA LEU A 20 -1.58 7.40 8.93
C LEU A 20 -0.58 7.25 10.08
N ILE A 21 -0.45 8.25 10.96
CA ILE A 21 0.43 8.19 12.14
C ILE A 21 -0.05 7.09 13.11
N GLU A 22 -1.36 6.87 13.23
CA GLU A 22 -1.93 5.77 14.03
C GLU A 22 -1.47 4.39 13.53
N PHE A 23 -1.11 4.28 12.24
CA PHE A 23 -0.63 3.07 11.59
C PHE A 23 0.88 3.10 11.31
N ASP A 24 1.66 3.66 12.24
CA ASP A 24 3.13 3.68 12.24
C ASP A 24 3.75 4.67 11.22
N ALA A 25 3.01 5.60 10.61
CA ALA A 25 3.63 6.58 9.72
C ALA A 25 4.56 7.55 10.47
N ASN A 26 5.82 7.62 10.01
CA ASN A 26 6.81 8.55 10.53
C ASN A 26 6.86 9.85 9.71
N LYS A 27 7.67 10.80 10.17
CA LYS A 27 7.84 12.11 9.51
C LYS A 27 8.28 12.01 8.05
N TYR A 28 9.13 11.05 7.72
CA TYR A 28 9.58 10.84 6.33
C TYR A 28 8.41 10.40 5.45
N THR A 29 7.63 9.43 5.89
CA THR A 29 6.44 8.94 5.16
C THR A 29 5.40 10.03 4.97
N ILE A 30 5.08 10.82 6.00
CA ILE A 30 4.15 11.94 5.87
C ILE A 30 4.71 13.03 4.95
N THR A 31 6.02 13.31 5.01
CA THR A 31 6.67 14.27 4.11
C THR A 31 6.56 13.82 2.66
N HIS A 32 6.71 12.52 2.40
CA HIS A 32 6.61 11.94 1.07
C HIS A 32 5.18 12.02 0.52
N LEU A 33 4.17 11.69 1.34
CA LEU A 33 2.76 11.61 0.90
C LEU A 33 2.05 12.98 0.86
N TYR A 34 2.29 13.85 1.85
CA TYR A 34 1.54 15.11 2.01
C TYR A 34 2.43 16.36 1.93
N GLY A 35 3.73 16.19 1.75
CA GLY A 35 4.69 17.28 1.69
C GLY A 35 5.16 17.77 3.07
N ARG A 36 6.28 18.49 3.04
CA ARG A 36 7.00 18.96 4.24
C ARG A 36 6.15 19.83 5.15
N LYS A 37 5.32 20.72 4.60
CA LYS A 37 4.51 21.66 5.39
C LYS A 37 3.55 20.94 6.34
N VAL A 38 2.87 19.90 5.84
CA VAL A 38 1.97 19.06 6.64
C VAL A 38 2.80 18.28 7.65
N ALA A 39 3.90 17.66 7.21
CA ALA A 39 4.74 16.85 8.07
C ALA A 39 5.36 17.62 9.25
N ASP A 40 5.76 18.87 9.04
CA ASP A 40 6.33 19.74 10.09
C ASP A 40 5.28 20.25 11.09
N SER A 41 3.99 20.12 10.76
CA SER A 41 2.87 20.57 11.61
C SER A 41 2.30 19.47 12.51
N LEU A 42 2.87 18.27 12.48
CA LEU A 42 2.40 17.10 13.22
C LEU A 42 3.41 16.65 14.28
N GLU A 43 2.89 16.09 15.36
CA GLU A 43 3.68 15.39 16.37
C GLU A 43 3.76 13.90 16.03
N TYR A 44 4.93 13.29 16.24
CA TYR A 44 5.17 11.88 15.92
C TYR A 44 5.50 11.11 17.19
N PRO A 45 5.01 9.87 17.33
CA PRO A 45 5.41 8.99 18.41
C PRO A 45 6.94 8.82 18.44
N LYS A 46 7.53 8.82 19.64
CA LYS A 46 8.96 8.50 19.81
C LYS A 46 9.17 7.00 19.57
N GLY A 47 9.28 6.60 18.30
CA GLY A 47 9.48 5.22 17.87
C GLY A 47 10.93 4.90 17.51
N ILE A 48 11.30 3.63 17.63
CA ILE A 48 12.61 3.11 17.22
C ILE A 48 12.68 3.19 15.69
N ASN A 49 13.51 4.10 15.17
CA ASN A 49 13.92 4.14 13.77
C ASN A 49 14.65 2.83 13.42
N THR A 50 13.91 1.79 13.06
CA THR A 50 14.53 0.57 12.55
C THR A 50 14.92 0.80 11.10
N ARG A 51 16.13 1.34 10.90
CA ARG A 51 16.87 1.39 9.62
C ARG A 51 17.08 0.02 8.94
N LYS A 52 16.41 -1.04 9.41
CA LYS A 52 16.45 -2.34 8.73
C LYS A 52 15.69 -2.19 7.42
N GLY A 53 16.30 -2.56 6.30
CA GLY A 53 15.65 -2.50 5.00
C GLY A 53 14.42 -3.40 4.90
N VAL A 54 13.55 -3.11 3.94
CA VAL A 54 12.31 -3.85 3.62
C VAL A 54 12.55 -5.35 3.45
N GLY A 55 13.71 -5.76 2.91
CA GLY A 55 14.01 -7.17 2.64
C GLY A 55 13.89 -8.09 3.86
N LYS A 56 14.34 -7.66 5.05
CA LYS A 56 14.17 -8.47 6.26
C LYS A 56 12.70 -8.63 6.63
N TRP A 57 11.92 -7.55 6.50
CA TRP A 57 10.49 -7.56 6.79
C TRP A 57 9.73 -8.46 5.81
N LEU A 58 10.05 -8.38 4.51
CA LEU A 58 9.46 -9.26 3.49
C LEU A 58 9.81 -10.74 3.67
N GLY A 59 10.82 -11.08 4.47
CA GLY A 59 11.08 -12.47 4.86
C GLY A 59 9.98 -13.06 5.76
N GLU A 60 9.16 -12.22 6.41
CA GLU A 60 8.01 -12.67 7.21
C GLU A 60 6.83 -12.99 6.29
N LYS A 61 6.23 -14.19 6.44
CA LYS A 61 5.12 -14.65 5.58
C LYS A 61 3.93 -13.67 5.59
N SER A 62 3.58 -13.13 6.75
CA SER A 62 2.50 -12.14 6.89
C SER A 62 2.80 -10.83 6.18
N ALA A 63 4.04 -10.33 6.27
CA ALA A 63 4.48 -9.13 5.59
C ALA A 63 4.50 -9.30 4.06
N MET A 64 4.94 -10.46 3.57
CA MET A 64 4.90 -10.79 2.14
C MET A 64 3.46 -10.82 1.61
N LEU A 65 2.54 -11.47 2.34
CA LEU A 65 1.12 -11.51 1.98
C LEU A 65 0.49 -10.13 1.96
N LEU A 66 0.70 -9.32 3.01
CA LEU A 66 0.24 -7.93 3.06
C LEU A 66 0.79 -7.12 1.89
N SER A 67 2.09 -7.22 1.63
CA SER A 67 2.76 -6.51 0.54
C SER A 67 2.20 -6.90 -0.82
N ASN A 68 1.89 -8.18 -1.04
CA ASN A 68 1.27 -8.63 -2.29
C ASN A 68 -0.13 -8.03 -2.48
N VAL A 69 -0.93 -7.97 -1.43
CA VAL A 69 -2.26 -7.35 -1.47
C VAL A 69 -2.16 -5.84 -1.70
N VAL A 70 -1.25 -5.16 -1.00
CA VAL A 70 -0.95 -3.73 -1.19
C VAL A 70 -0.60 -3.45 -2.65
N VAL A 71 0.40 -4.13 -3.20
CA VAL A 71 0.88 -3.91 -4.57
C VAL A 71 -0.22 -4.21 -5.59
N ASN A 72 -0.92 -5.33 -5.41
CA ASN A 72 -2.00 -5.72 -6.31
C ASN A 72 -3.13 -4.68 -6.33
N ASN A 73 -3.59 -4.23 -5.16
CA ASN A 73 -4.66 -3.22 -5.08
C ASN A 73 -4.20 -1.86 -5.60
N SER A 74 -2.97 -1.45 -5.29
CA SER A 74 -2.39 -0.20 -5.82
C SER A 74 -2.45 -0.19 -7.35
N ILE A 75 -2.00 -1.27 -7.99
CA ILE A 75 -1.94 -1.40 -9.45
C ILE A 75 -3.31 -1.55 -10.11
N HIS A 76 -4.24 -2.27 -9.46
CA HIS A 76 -5.52 -2.65 -10.09
C HIS A 76 -6.69 -1.74 -9.73
N ILE A 77 -6.61 -0.99 -8.62
CA ILE A 77 -7.68 -0.13 -8.12
C ILE A 77 -7.25 1.34 -8.15
N PHE A 78 -6.02 1.64 -7.72
CA PHE A 78 -5.58 3.02 -7.50
C PHE A 78 -4.70 3.60 -8.63
N GLY A 79 -4.60 2.90 -9.77
CA GLY A 79 -3.90 3.41 -10.95
C GLY A 79 -2.37 3.53 -10.80
N TYR A 80 -1.78 2.83 -9.83
CA TYR A 80 -0.35 2.87 -9.52
C TYR A 80 0.52 2.47 -10.72
N ASP A 81 1.44 3.35 -11.14
CA ASP A 81 2.44 3.08 -12.17
C ASP A 81 3.76 2.57 -11.54
N THR A 82 4.08 1.32 -11.87
CA THR A 82 5.26 0.63 -11.35
C THR A 82 6.57 1.10 -11.96
N GLN A 83 6.52 1.84 -13.08
CA GLN A 83 7.72 2.46 -13.69
C GLN A 83 8.11 3.74 -12.96
N ASN A 84 7.14 4.45 -12.39
CA ASN A 84 7.35 5.66 -11.59
C ASN A 84 6.80 5.45 -10.16
N PRO A 85 7.36 4.50 -9.38
CA PRO A 85 6.74 4.04 -8.14
C PRO A 85 6.64 5.14 -7.07
N THR A 86 7.71 5.91 -6.87
CA THR A 86 7.75 7.00 -5.88
C THR A 86 6.72 8.10 -6.18
N GLU A 87 6.56 8.47 -7.46
CA GLU A 87 5.56 9.45 -7.87
C GLU A 87 4.14 8.87 -7.74
N SER A 88 3.94 7.64 -8.18
CA SER A 88 2.67 6.94 -8.07
C SER A 88 2.19 6.76 -6.64
N THR A 89 3.08 6.42 -5.69
CA THR A 89 2.74 6.30 -4.27
C THR A 89 2.27 7.64 -3.69
N ARG A 90 2.88 8.75 -4.13
CA ARG A 90 2.53 10.10 -3.70
C ARG A 90 1.19 10.56 -4.29
N GLU A 91 0.90 10.19 -5.53
CA GLU A 91 -0.28 10.69 -6.26
C GLU A 91 -1.53 9.85 -6.07
N MET A 92 -1.38 8.56 -5.76
CA MET A 92 -2.52 7.72 -5.44
C MET A 92 -3.19 8.14 -4.13
N ASP A 93 -4.48 7.83 -3.99
CA ASP A 93 -5.19 8.02 -2.72
C ASP A 93 -4.76 6.95 -1.69
N PHE A 94 -3.65 7.23 -1.01
CA PHE A 94 -3.06 6.33 -0.03
C PHE A 94 -3.98 6.06 1.16
N ASN A 95 -4.80 7.03 1.58
CA ASN A 95 -5.77 6.78 2.67
C ASN A 95 -6.84 5.80 2.23
N ALA A 96 -7.37 5.96 1.01
CA ALA A 96 -8.37 5.04 0.49
C ALA A 96 -7.81 3.61 0.35
N LEU A 97 -6.51 3.46 0.02
CA LEU A 97 -5.84 2.17 0.08
C LEU A 97 -5.79 1.61 1.51
N VAL A 98 -5.39 2.41 2.50
CA VAL A 98 -5.36 2.00 3.91
C VAL A 98 -6.76 1.63 4.41
N ASP A 99 -7.78 2.41 4.04
CA ASP A 99 -9.18 2.13 4.35
C ASP A 99 -9.66 0.83 3.73
N LEU A 100 -9.30 0.57 2.47
CA LEU A 100 -9.60 -0.70 1.82
C LEU A 100 -8.97 -1.87 2.58
N LEU A 101 -7.71 -1.74 3.04
CA LEU A 101 -7.03 -2.78 3.81
C LEU A 101 -7.73 -3.04 5.14
N ILE A 102 -8.06 -1.99 5.89
CA ILE A 102 -8.79 -2.11 7.17
C ILE A 102 -10.15 -2.79 6.96
N ASN A 103 -10.92 -2.32 5.98
CA ASN A 103 -12.25 -2.85 5.67
C ASN A 103 -12.22 -4.29 5.15
N THR A 104 -11.06 -4.78 4.69
CA THR A 104 -10.87 -6.16 4.23
C THR A 104 -10.24 -7.07 5.28
N GLY A 105 -10.06 -6.58 6.51
CA GLY A 105 -9.62 -7.36 7.67
C GLY A 105 -8.16 -7.19 8.06
N TYR A 106 -7.41 -6.30 7.41
CA TYR A 106 -6.07 -5.91 7.84
C TYR A 106 -6.16 -4.84 8.93
N THR A 107 -6.60 -5.25 10.12
CA THR A 107 -6.75 -4.35 11.27
C THR A 107 -5.47 -4.29 12.10
N PRO A 108 -5.22 -3.18 12.84
CA PRO A 108 -4.08 -3.03 13.75
C PRO A 108 -3.89 -4.18 14.73
N GLU A 109 -4.98 -4.82 15.13
CA GLU A 109 -5.03 -5.84 16.19
C GLU A 109 -4.52 -7.20 15.72
N TYR A 110 -4.83 -7.59 14.48
CA TYR A 110 -4.52 -8.93 13.94
C TYR A 110 -3.41 -8.88 12.89
N TYR A 111 -3.39 -7.83 12.07
CA TYR A 111 -2.39 -7.62 11.02
C TYR A 111 -1.94 -6.15 11.07
N PRO A 112 -1.05 -5.79 12.00
CA PRO A 112 -0.67 -4.41 12.22
C PRO A 112 -0.13 -3.78 10.94
N LEU A 113 -0.87 -2.80 10.42
CA LEU A 113 -0.45 -2.01 9.28
C LEU A 113 0.84 -1.27 9.65
N LYS A 114 1.89 -1.50 8.86
CA LYS A 114 3.18 -0.82 8.97
C LYS A 114 3.29 0.17 7.83
N VAL A 115 2.62 1.33 7.93
CA VAL A 115 2.51 2.28 6.80
C VAL A 115 3.86 2.67 6.23
N ASN A 116 4.88 2.90 7.08
CA ASN A 116 6.24 3.14 6.60
C ASN A 116 6.73 2.04 5.67
N ARG A 117 6.52 0.78 6.05
CA ARG A 117 6.98 -0.37 5.29
C ARG A 117 6.19 -0.59 4.00
N ILE A 118 4.89 -0.30 4.04
CA ILE A 118 4.01 -0.31 2.86
C ILE A 118 4.52 0.71 1.83
N VAL A 119 4.83 1.94 2.27
CA VAL A 119 5.38 2.99 1.40
C VAL A 119 6.76 2.60 0.87
N GLU A 120 7.64 2.03 1.70
CA GLU A 120 8.95 1.55 1.24
C GLU A 120 8.83 0.43 0.19
N VAL A 121 7.89 -0.52 0.34
CA VAL A 121 7.62 -1.57 -0.65
C VAL A 121 7.16 -0.96 -1.97
N LEU A 122 6.17 -0.07 -1.92
CA LEU A 122 5.65 0.57 -3.13
C LEU A 122 6.79 1.34 -3.83
N ASN A 123 7.46 2.24 -3.13
CA ASN A 123 8.55 3.03 -3.71
C ASN A 123 9.71 2.18 -4.25
N GLY A 124 9.95 0.99 -3.69
CA GLY A 124 10.96 0.04 -4.15
C GLY A 124 10.55 -0.84 -5.34
N MET A 125 9.31 -0.73 -5.86
CA MET A 125 8.79 -1.65 -6.87
C MET A 125 9.57 -1.66 -8.19
N SER A 126 10.28 -0.59 -8.56
CA SER A 126 11.10 -0.57 -9.78
C SER A 126 12.30 -1.51 -9.69
N GLU A 127 12.88 -1.67 -8.50
CA GLU A 127 14.16 -2.37 -8.25
C GLU A 127 14.00 -3.62 -7.37
N ALA A 128 12.78 -3.96 -7.00
CA ALA A 128 12.48 -5.09 -6.14
C ALA A 128 12.87 -6.45 -6.77
N ASP A 129 13.87 -7.12 -6.20
CA ASP A 129 14.22 -8.52 -6.53
C ASP A 129 13.11 -9.53 -6.19
N TYR A 130 12.15 -9.10 -5.38
CA TYR A 130 11.02 -9.89 -4.90
C TYR A 130 9.76 -9.69 -5.74
N LYS A 131 9.86 -9.10 -6.95
CA LYS A 131 8.72 -8.98 -7.87
C LYS A 131 8.79 -10.01 -9.00
N ASP A 132 7.62 -10.43 -9.45
CA ASP A 132 7.43 -11.25 -10.64
C ASP A 132 6.35 -10.62 -11.52
N TYR A 133 6.16 -11.11 -12.75
CA TYR A 133 5.20 -10.57 -13.70
C TYR A 133 4.07 -11.54 -13.99
N CYS A 134 2.84 -11.08 -13.81
CA CYS A 134 1.66 -11.88 -14.07
C CYS A 134 1.61 -12.29 -15.56
N LEU A 135 1.52 -13.59 -15.85
CA LEU A 135 1.51 -14.04 -17.24
C LEU A 135 0.27 -13.56 -18.02
N VAL A 136 -0.82 -13.24 -17.32
CA VAL A 136 -2.11 -12.81 -17.91
C VAL A 136 -2.12 -11.31 -18.22
N CYS A 137 -1.91 -10.46 -17.22
CA CYS A 137 -2.04 -9.01 -17.37
C CYS A 137 -0.70 -8.29 -17.56
N LYS A 138 0.43 -9.01 -17.50
CA LYS A 138 1.80 -8.49 -17.62
C LYS A 138 2.18 -7.43 -16.58
N LYS A 139 1.34 -7.24 -15.55
CA LYS A 139 1.62 -6.34 -14.42
C LYS A 139 2.48 -7.04 -13.37
N PRO A 140 3.37 -6.31 -12.69
CA PRO A 140 4.19 -6.89 -11.63
C PRO A 140 3.35 -7.20 -10.39
N PHE A 141 3.80 -8.18 -9.62
CA PHE A 141 3.24 -8.53 -8.32
C PHE A 141 4.37 -9.06 -7.41
N MET A 142 4.13 -9.15 -6.10
CA MET A 142 5.14 -9.67 -5.18
C MET A 142 5.24 -11.19 -5.35
N HIS A 143 6.46 -11.69 -5.55
CA HIS A 143 6.75 -13.11 -5.70
C HIS A 143 6.33 -13.87 -4.43
N ALA A 144 5.45 -14.86 -4.57
CA ALA A 144 5.17 -15.78 -3.49
C ALA A 144 6.19 -16.92 -3.52
N PRO A 145 6.57 -17.51 -2.37
CA PRO A 145 7.48 -18.66 -2.30
C PRO A 145 7.02 -19.85 -3.15
N ASP A 146 5.71 -19.96 -3.33
CA ASP A 146 5.06 -20.95 -4.19
C ASP A 146 4.83 -20.26 -5.53
N ARG A 147 5.56 -20.65 -6.57
CA ARG A 147 5.55 -19.99 -7.90
C ARG A 147 4.12 -19.91 -8.46
N TYR A 148 3.52 -18.72 -8.43
CA TYR A 148 2.24 -18.46 -9.08
C TYR A 148 2.46 -17.79 -10.45
N ASP A 149 1.77 -18.27 -11.47
CA ASP A 149 1.83 -17.71 -12.83
C ASP A 149 0.98 -16.45 -13.01
N SER A 150 0.25 -16.01 -11.98
CA SER A 150 -0.76 -14.96 -12.10
C SER A 150 -0.90 -14.16 -10.80
N CYS A 151 -1.05 -12.83 -10.92
CA CYS A 151 -1.30 -11.95 -9.79
C CYS A 151 -2.64 -12.29 -9.09
N PRO A 152 -2.83 -11.89 -7.82
CA PRO A 152 -4.05 -12.16 -7.07
C PRO A 152 -5.35 -11.80 -7.81
N THR A 153 -5.41 -10.64 -8.47
CA THR A 153 -6.61 -10.24 -9.25
C THR A 153 -6.88 -11.17 -10.44
N CYS A 154 -5.87 -11.56 -11.20
CA CYS A 154 -6.04 -12.46 -12.34
C CYS A 154 -6.40 -13.89 -11.89
N SER A 155 -5.79 -14.36 -10.80
CA SER A 155 -6.10 -15.66 -10.19
C SER A 155 -7.54 -15.71 -9.68
N ALA A 156 -8.00 -14.68 -8.97
CA ALA A 156 -9.39 -14.58 -8.50
C ALA A 156 -10.41 -14.58 -9.66
N LYS A 157 -10.10 -13.88 -10.76
CA LYS A 157 -10.94 -13.89 -11.97
C LYS A 157 -11.04 -15.29 -12.58
N LYS A 158 -9.92 -16.02 -12.68
CA LYS A 158 -9.92 -17.42 -13.15
C LYS A 158 -10.78 -18.32 -12.27
N CYS A 159 -10.63 -18.23 -10.94
CA CYS A 159 -11.44 -19.00 -10.00
C CYS A 159 -12.93 -18.69 -10.13
N LYS A 160 -13.31 -17.41 -10.24
CA LYS A 160 -14.71 -17.01 -10.44
C LYS A 160 -15.30 -17.64 -11.70
N VAL A 161 -14.57 -17.64 -12.81
CA VAL A 161 -15.03 -18.27 -14.07
C VAL A 161 -15.18 -19.78 -13.91
N ALA A 162 -14.24 -20.46 -13.24
CA ALA A 162 -14.32 -21.90 -13.00
C ALA A 162 -15.53 -22.27 -12.14
N ILE A 163 -15.78 -21.52 -11.06
CA ILE A 163 -16.95 -21.69 -10.21
C ILE A 163 -18.24 -21.51 -11.03
N MET A 164 -18.34 -20.41 -11.80
CA MET A 164 -19.53 -20.16 -12.62
C MET A 164 -19.76 -21.25 -13.68
N ARG A 165 -18.72 -21.92 -14.18
CA ARG A 165 -18.86 -23.05 -15.11
C ARG A 165 -19.32 -24.33 -14.41
N GLY A 166 -18.83 -24.62 -13.19
CA GLY A 166 -19.23 -25.81 -12.43
C GLY A 166 -20.63 -25.72 -11.80
N PHE A 167 -21.24 -24.53 -11.75
CA PHE A 167 -22.63 -24.32 -11.31
C PHE A 167 -23.66 -24.36 -12.46
N VAL A 168 -23.21 -24.57 -13.71
CA VAL A 168 -24.07 -24.64 -14.91
C VAL A 168 -24.21 -26.07 -15.43
N GLU A 169 -23.87 -27.07 -14.60
CA GLU A 169 -24.18 -28.49 -14.85
C GLU A 169 -25.42 -28.95 -14.10
#